data_AF-A0A7S3T9K6-F1
#
_entry.id   AF-A0A7S3T9K6-F1
#
_cell.length_a   1.000
_cell.length_b   1.000
_cell.length_c   1.000
_cell.angle_alpha   90.00
_cell.angle_beta   90.00
_cell.angle_gamma   90.00
#
_symmetry.space_group_name_H-M   'P 1'
#
loop_
_entity.id
_entity.type
_entity.pdbx_description
1 polymer ?
#
loop_
_entity_poly.entity_id
_entity_poly.type
_entity_poly.pdbx_seq_one_letter_code
_entity_poly.pdbx_strand_id
1 'polypeptide(L)'
;CGGVGAGLAAKLANNLALSLQMLGVAEAMQLGIAQGVDPKVLAAVFNSSSARSWSSDTYNPCPGVMSGVPAERNYTGGFAMKLMLKDLALALDAAADAGTPVPSAEHAMRMYGVAAQRGFE
;
A
#
# COMPACT_ATOMS: atom_id res chain seq x y z
N CYS A 1 -2.69 -18.85 -13.99
CA CYS A 1 -2.66 -17.45 -14.47
C CYS A 1 -2.75 -17.29 -15.99
N GLY A 2 -2.64 -18.36 -16.82
CA GLY A 2 -2.66 -18.24 -18.29
C GLY A 2 -1.36 -18.77 -18.91
N GLY A 3 -1.00 -18.28 -20.11
CA GLY A 3 0.26 -18.61 -20.78
C GLY A 3 1.51 -18.04 -20.09
N VAL A 4 2.67 -18.19 -20.73
CA VAL A 4 3.95 -17.68 -20.23
C VAL A 4 3.87 -16.17 -19.96
N GLY A 5 4.34 -15.72 -18.80
CA GLY A 5 4.31 -14.30 -18.39
C GLY A 5 3.06 -13.86 -17.62
N ALA A 6 1.94 -14.57 -17.77
CA ALA A 6 0.68 -14.14 -17.14
C ALA A 6 0.69 -14.20 -15.60
N GLY A 7 1.51 -15.09 -15.01
CA GLY A 7 1.75 -15.10 -13.56
C GLY A 7 2.45 -13.84 -13.04
N LEU A 8 3.43 -13.34 -13.79
CA LEU A 8 4.13 -12.11 -13.45
C LEU A 8 3.20 -10.90 -13.58
N ALA A 9 2.44 -10.82 -14.68
CA ALA A 9 1.46 -9.75 -14.88
C ALA A 9 0.43 -9.68 -13.73
N ALA A 10 -0.12 -10.83 -13.31
CA ALA A 10 -1.04 -10.90 -12.19
C ALA A 10 -0.40 -10.42 -10.87
N LYS A 11 0.86 -10.80 -10.61
CA LYS A 11 1.60 -10.33 -9.42
C LYS A 11 1.81 -8.82 -9.44
N LEU A 12 2.19 -8.25 -10.59
CA LEU A 12 2.42 -6.81 -10.73
C LEU A 12 1.12 -6.03 -10.54
N ALA A 13 0.02 -6.48 -11.15
CA ALA A 13 -1.30 -5.88 -10.95
C ALA A 13 -1.75 -5.93 -9.48
N ASN A 14 -1.53 -7.05 -8.79
CA ASN A 14 -1.82 -7.18 -7.37
C ASN A 14 -1.00 -6.19 -6.53
N ASN A 15 0.31 -6.12 -6.75
CA ASN A 15 1.18 -5.25 -5.94
C ASN A 15 0.96 -3.77 -6.24
N LEU A 16 0.58 -3.42 -7.48
CA LEU A 16 0.08 -2.09 -7.80
C LEU A 16 -1.17 -1.78 -6.96
N ALA A 17 -2.19 -2.63 -6.97
CA ALA A 17 -3.42 -2.40 -6.19
C ALA A 17 -3.13 -2.30 -4.68
N LEU A 18 -2.29 -3.18 -4.14
CA LEU A 18 -1.83 -3.15 -2.75
C LEU A 18 -1.17 -1.81 -2.40
N SER A 19 -0.30 -1.30 -3.29
CA SER A 19 0.41 -0.04 -3.04
C SER A 19 -0.55 1.15 -2.87
N LEU A 20 -1.62 1.19 -3.68
CA LEU A 20 -2.63 2.24 -3.67
C LEU A 20 -3.54 2.12 -2.45
N GLN A 21 -3.95 0.90 -2.10
CA GLN A 21 -4.71 0.64 -0.88
C GLN A 21 -3.94 1.08 0.36
N MET A 22 -2.66 0.72 0.45
CA MET A 22 -1.82 1.09 1.59
C MET A 22 -1.66 2.60 1.73
N LEU A 23 -1.38 3.32 0.63
CA LEU A 23 -1.31 4.78 0.64
C LEU A 23 -2.65 5.41 1.06
N GLY A 24 -3.75 4.97 0.46
CA GLY A 24 -5.07 5.49 0.77
C GLY A 24 -5.48 5.26 2.22
N VAL A 25 -5.21 4.08 2.77
CA VAL A 25 -5.48 3.77 4.19
C VAL A 25 -4.60 4.65 5.09
N ALA A 26 -3.31 4.79 4.79
CA ALA A 26 -2.41 5.61 5.59
C ALA A 26 -2.86 7.09 5.63
N GLU A 27 -3.20 7.67 4.47
CA GLU A 27 -3.69 9.05 4.38
C GLU A 27 -5.04 9.23 5.08
N ALA A 28 -5.99 8.31 4.87
CA ALA A 28 -7.31 8.39 5.49
C ALA A 28 -7.24 8.23 7.02
N MET A 29 -6.38 7.33 7.52
CA MET A 29 -6.09 7.19 8.95
C MET A 29 -5.52 8.49 9.49
N GLN A 30 -4.51 9.06 8.83
CA GLN A 30 -3.87 10.29 9.28
C GLN A 30 -4.86 11.47 9.32
N LEU A 31 -5.73 11.59 8.33
CA LEU A 31 -6.78 12.61 8.28
C LEU A 31 -7.77 12.45 9.45
N GLY A 32 -8.30 11.24 9.67
CA GLY A 32 -9.26 11.02 10.75
C GLY A 32 -8.65 11.24 12.14
N ILE A 33 -7.40 10.84 12.34
CA ILE A 33 -6.65 11.10 13.58
C ILE A 33 -6.46 12.60 13.80
N ALA A 34 -6.11 13.35 12.75
CA ALA A 34 -5.96 14.81 12.84
C ALA A 34 -7.29 15.52 13.20
N GLN A 35 -8.43 14.90 12.90
CA GLN A 35 -9.77 15.36 13.29
C GLN A 35 -10.21 14.85 14.67
N GLY A 36 -9.31 14.19 15.42
CA GLY A 36 -9.57 13.72 16.79
C GLY A 36 -10.29 12.38 16.90
N VAL A 37 -10.41 11.61 15.80
CA VAL A 37 -10.98 10.27 15.85
C VAL A 37 -9.94 9.29 16.39
N ASP A 38 -10.35 8.45 17.35
CA ASP A 38 -9.49 7.37 17.85
C ASP A 38 -9.10 6.41 16.70
N PRO A 39 -7.81 6.07 16.54
CA PRO A 39 -7.34 5.22 15.44
C PRO A 39 -8.04 3.85 15.37
N LYS A 40 -8.34 3.22 16.51
CA LYS A 40 -9.00 1.90 16.54
C LYS A 40 -10.45 2.01 16.13
N VAL A 41 -11.14 3.06 16.58
CA VAL A 41 -12.52 3.36 16.14
C VAL A 41 -12.54 3.60 14.63
N LEU A 42 -11.62 4.41 14.10
CA LEU A 42 -11.53 4.69 12.67
C LEU A 42 -11.26 3.43 11.84
N ALA A 43 -10.32 2.60 12.28
CA ALA A 43 -10.03 1.32 11.63
C ALA A 43 -11.24 0.37 11.66
N ALA A 44 -11.99 0.33 12.76
CA ALA A 44 -13.23 -0.44 12.84
C ALA A 44 -14.30 0.05 11.86
N VAL A 45 -14.41 1.37 11.65
CA VAL A 45 -15.30 1.95 10.62
C VAL A 45 -14.85 1.54 9.23
N PHE A 46 -13.56 1.64 8.90
CA PHE A 46 -13.05 1.20 7.59
C PHE A 46 -13.37 -0.27 7.35
N ASN A 47 -13.09 -1.12 8.34
CA ASN A 47 -13.21 -2.58 8.23
C ASN A 47 -14.66 -3.11 8.28
N SER A 48 -15.64 -2.26 8.58
CA SER A 48 -17.08 -2.56 8.51
C SER A 48 -17.78 -1.86 7.35
N SER A 49 -17.05 -1.09 6.53
CA SER A 49 -17.60 -0.23 5.48
C SER A 49 -16.92 -0.47 4.13
N SER A 50 -17.22 0.39 3.15
CA SER A 50 -16.68 0.32 1.78
C SER A 50 -15.18 0.58 1.66
N ALA A 51 -14.56 1.19 2.68
CA ALA A 51 -13.12 1.45 2.68
C ALA A 51 -12.28 0.19 3.01
N ARG A 52 -12.91 -0.92 3.41
CA ARG A 52 -12.20 -2.15 3.81
C ARG A 52 -11.29 -2.64 2.69
N SER A 53 -10.04 -2.90 3.05
CA SER A 53 -9.03 -3.54 2.19
C SER A 53 -8.10 -4.38 3.05
N TRP A 54 -7.27 -5.21 2.40
CA TRP A 54 -6.24 -5.98 3.09
C TRP A 54 -5.31 -5.07 3.93
N SER A 55 -4.99 -3.89 3.40
CA SER A 55 -4.17 -2.89 4.09
C SER A 55 -4.84 -2.31 5.34
N SER A 56 -6.18 -2.34 5.47
CA SER A 56 -6.88 -1.80 6.65
C SER A 56 -7.20 -2.88 7.68
N ASP A 57 -7.53 -4.10 7.24
CA ASP A 57 -8.05 -5.17 8.11
C ASP A 57 -7.04 -6.25 8.49
N THR A 58 -5.93 -6.35 7.74
CA THR A 58 -4.92 -7.40 7.93
C THR A 58 -3.52 -6.81 8.14
N TYR A 59 -3.27 -5.59 7.65
CA TYR A 59 -1.95 -4.97 7.66
C TYR A 59 -1.97 -3.47 7.96
N ASN A 60 -2.78 -3.06 8.94
CA ASN A 60 -3.04 -1.65 9.23
C ASN A 60 -1.74 -0.84 9.44
N PRO A 61 -1.53 0.30 8.73
CA PRO A 61 -0.28 1.06 8.79
C PRO A 61 -0.15 1.94 10.04
N CYS A 62 -1.22 2.11 10.82
CA CYS A 62 -1.22 2.99 11.99
C CYS A 62 -0.72 2.25 13.25
N PRO A 63 0.34 2.73 13.92
CA PRO A 63 0.80 2.15 15.18
C PRO A 63 -0.32 2.15 16.25
N GLY A 64 -0.36 1.09 17.06
CA GLY A 64 -1.34 0.89 18.13
C GLY A 64 -2.68 0.28 17.68
N VAL A 65 -2.93 0.13 16.37
CA VAL A 65 -4.23 -0.35 15.86
C VAL A 65 -4.32 -1.87 15.80
N MET A 66 -3.24 -2.56 15.45
CA MET A 66 -3.26 -4.00 15.17
C MET A 66 -2.01 -4.68 15.68
N SER A 67 -2.12 -5.78 16.40
CA SER A 67 -0.95 -6.54 16.84
C SER A 67 -0.35 -7.39 15.71
N GLY A 68 0.96 -7.68 15.80
CA GLY A 68 1.64 -8.60 14.88
C GLY A 68 2.04 -8.01 13.52
N VAL A 69 1.64 -6.79 13.19
CA VAL A 69 2.03 -6.09 11.95
C VAL A 69 3.26 -5.19 12.15
N PRO A 70 3.98 -4.79 11.08
CA PRO A 70 5.17 -3.95 11.20
C PRO A 70 4.93 -2.61 11.90
N ALA A 71 3.74 -2.01 11.78
CA ALA A 71 3.41 -0.74 12.42
C ALA A 71 3.59 -0.75 13.95
N GLU A 72 3.49 -1.92 14.60
CA GLU A 72 3.73 -2.08 16.05
C GLU A 72 5.21 -2.15 16.44
N ARG A 73 6.09 -2.35 15.46
CA ARG A 73 7.52 -2.59 15.67
C ARG A 73 8.37 -1.66 14.81
N ASN A 74 7.99 -0.38 14.78
CA ASN A 74 8.67 0.67 14.02
C ASN A 74 8.93 0.30 12.55
N TYR A 75 7.95 -0.36 11.93
CA TYR A 75 7.97 -0.80 10.52
C TYR A 75 9.10 -1.78 10.18
N THR A 76 9.65 -2.49 11.16
CA THR A 76 10.69 -3.51 10.93
C THR A 76 10.12 -4.84 10.40
N GLY A 77 10.85 -5.45 9.46
CA GLY A 77 10.45 -6.70 8.80
C GLY A 77 9.25 -6.53 7.87
N GLY A 78 8.61 -7.64 7.49
CA GLY A 78 7.49 -7.61 6.55
C GLY A 78 7.94 -7.47 5.10
N PHE A 79 7.20 -6.71 4.28
CA PHE A 79 7.52 -6.48 2.88
C PHE A 79 8.28 -5.16 2.72
N ALA A 80 9.58 -5.26 2.40
CA ALA A 80 10.50 -4.13 2.33
C ALA A 80 10.06 -3.06 1.30
N MET A 81 10.25 -1.79 1.66
CA MET A 81 10.02 -0.62 0.82
C MET A 81 10.71 -0.75 -0.54
N LYS A 82 11.97 -1.21 -0.54
CA LYS A 82 12.75 -1.43 -1.78
C LYS A 82 12.11 -2.45 -2.71
N LEU A 83 11.46 -3.48 -2.17
CA LEU A 83 10.78 -4.49 -2.98
C LEU A 83 9.48 -3.95 -3.57
N MET A 84 8.74 -3.13 -2.82
CA MET A 84 7.55 -2.44 -3.32
C MET A 84 7.91 -1.48 -4.46
N LEU A 85 8.95 -0.65 -4.29
CA LEU A 85 9.45 0.24 -5.33
C LEU A 85 9.83 -0.50 -6.61
N LYS A 86 10.52 -1.63 -6.48
CA LYS A 86 10.88 -2.48 -7.61
C LYS A 86 9.63 -3.04 -8.31
N ASP A 87 8.66 -3.55 -7.56
CA ASP A 87 7.44 -4.10 -8.15
C ASP A 87 6.56 -3.01 -8.81
N LEU A 88 6.53 -1.80 -8.25
CA LEU A 88 5.87 -0.63 -8.85
C LEU A 88 6.55 -0.21 -10.16
N ALA A 89 7.89 -0.16 -10.19
CA ALA A 89 8.62 0.16 -11.41
C ALA A 89 8.31 -0.85 -12.53
N LEU A 90 8.35 -2.16 -12.22
CA LEU A 90 7.97 -3.20 -13.17
C LEU A 90 6.51 -3.10 -13.63
N ALA A 91 5.59 -2.68 -12.75
CA ALA A 91 4.19 -2.47 -13.11
C ALA A 91 4.01 -1.24 -14.03
N LEU A 92 4.77 -0.17 -13.81
CA LEU A 92 4.78 1.02 -14.67
C LEU A 92 5.35 0.72 -16.06
N ASP A 93 6.44 -0.02 -16.12
CA ASP A 93 7.03 -0.47 -17.40
C ASP A 93 6.03 -1.34 -18.18
N ALA A 94 5.40 -2.31 -17.52
CA ALA A 94 4.39 -3.16 -18.13
C ALA A 94 3.15 -2.37 -18.60
N ALA A 95 2.76 -1.33 -17.86
CA ALA A 95 1.64 -0.46 -18.24
C ALA A 95 2.00 0.40 -19.47
N ALA A 96 3.23 0.90 -19.56
CA ALA A 96 3.73 1.63 -20.71
C ALA A 96 3.78 0.75 -21.96
N ASP A 97 4.31 -0.47 -21.86
CA ASP A 97 4.35 -1.45 -22.95
C ASP A 97 2.95 -1.80 -23.47
N ALA A 98 1.97 -1.87 -22.56
CA ALA A 98 0.57 -2.14 -22.88
C ALA A 98 -0.22 -0.89 -23.33
N GLY A 99 0.38 0.31 -23.34
CA GLY A 99 -0.32 1.56 -23.64
C GLY A 99 -1.46 1.88 -22.66
N THR A 100 -1.37 1.39 -21.42
CA THR A 100 -2.41 1.53 -20.40
C THR A 100 -2.02 2.61 -19.38
N PRO A 101 -2.74 3.74 -19.28
CA PRO A 101 -2.39 4.78 -18.33
C PRO A 101 -2.73 4.36 -16.89
N VAL A 102 -1.77 4.52 -15.98
CA VAL A 102 -1.89 4.18 -14.55
C VAL A 102 -1.45 5.35 -13.64
N PRO A 103 -2.08 6.53 -13.73
CA PRO A 103 -1.59 7.75 -13.06
C PRO A 103 -1.50 7.62 -11.54
N SER A 104 -2.40 6.84 -10.92
CA SER A 104 -2.34 6.57 -9.48
C SER A 104 -1.08 5.80 -9.09
N ALA A 105 -0.61 4.87 -9.94
CA ALA A 105 0.61 4.11 -9.69
C ALA A 105 1.87 4.99 -9.83
N GLU A 106 1.87 5.93 -10.77
CA GLU A 106 2.95 6.92 -10.89
C GLU A 106 3.04 7.80 -9.64
N HIS A 107 1.88 8.24 -9.12
CA HIS A 107 1.83 8.97 -7.85
C HIS A 107 2.34 8.11 -6.70
N ALA A 108 1.90 6.85 -6.62
CA ALA A 108 2.39 5.92 -5.61
C ALA A 108 3.92 5.77 -5.67
N MET A 109 4.49 5.54 -6.85
CA MET A 109 5.94 5.43 -7.03
C MET A 109 6.69 6.64 -6.46
N ARG A 110 6.16 7.87 -6.67
CA ARG A 110 6.73 9.08 -6.07
C ARG A 110 6.63 9.07 -4.53
N MET A 111 5.48 8.71 -3.98
CA MET A 111 5.26 8.69 -2.53
C MET A 111 6.12 7.64 -1.82
N TYR A 112 6.19 6.42 -2.35
CA TYR A 112 7.09 5.37 -1.85
C TYR A 112 8.56 5.81 -1.99
N GLY A 113 8.92 6.53 -3.06
CA GLY A 113 10.27 7.07 -3.26
C GLY A 113 10.66 8.11 -2.20
N VAL A 114 9.73 9.02 -1.86
CA VAL A 114 9.93 9.99 -0.77
C VAL A 114 10.09 9.29 0.57
N ALA A 115 9.30 8.24 0.84
CA ALA A 115 9.45 7.45 2.06
C ALA A 115 10.83 6.78 2.14
N ALA A 116 11.29 6.16 1.05
CA ALA A 116 12.61 5.54 1.00
C ALA A 116 13.75 6.55 1.23
N GLN A 117 13.65 7.75 0.66
CA GLN A 117 14.63 8.84 0.89
C GLN A 117 14.68 9.31 2.35
N ARG A 118 13.60 9.12 3.11
CA ARG A 118 13.53 9.42 4.55
C ARG A 118 14.08 8.29 5.43
N GLY A 119 14.62 7.24 4.83
CA GLY A 119 15.25 6.11 5.55
C GLY A 119 14.27 5.00 5.94
N PHE A 120 13.07 4.95 5.37
CA PHE A 120 12.19 3.80 5.51
C PHE A 120 12.62 2.69 4.53
N GLU A 121 12.90 1.49 5.05
CA GLU A 121 13.49 0.36 4.31
C GLU A 121 12.52 -0.75 3.93
#